data_AF-A0A661EKB4-F1
#
_entry.id   AF-A0A661EKB4-F1
#
_cell.length_a   1.000
_cell.length_b   1.000
_cell.length_c   1.000
_cell.angle_alpha   90.00
_cell.angle_beta   90.00
_cell.angle_gamma   90.00
#
_symmetry.space_group_name_H-M   'P 1'
#
loop_
_entity.id
_entity.type
_entity.pdbx_description
1 polymer ?
#
loop_
_entity_poly.entity_id
_entity_poly.type
_entity_poly.pdbx_seq_one_letter_code
_entity_poly.pdbx_strand_id
1 'polypeptide(L)'
;DLTDSTVIRSVGSALGYVMIAGPALLKGLGKLEINHGALAADLDANLEVLAEAVQTVMRRYGVPEPYEKLKALTRGQRITRDDLDAFINGLDIPAEARERLTALTPGDYTGLAEELTKKLGDET
;
A
#
# COMPACT_ATOMS: atom_id res chain seq x y z
N ASP A 1 10.51 -28.96 42.84
CA ASP A 1 9.85 -27.64 42.78
C ASP A 1 8.38 -27.86 42.42
N LEU A 2 7.45 -27.07 42.97
CA LEU A 2 5.99 -27.25 42.81
C LEU A 2 5.30 -26.03 42.15
N THR A 3 6.08 -25.02 41.78
CA THR A 3 5.65 -23.76 41.15
C THR A 3 4.78 -23.98 39.90
N ASP A 4 5.13 -24.97 39.07
CA ASP A 4 4.38 -25.33 37.85
C ASP A 4 2.94 -25.79 38.12
N SER A 5 2.66 -26.35 39.29
CA SER A 5 1.32 -26.86 39.66
C SER A 5 0.28 -25.73 39.75
N THR A 6 0.71 -24.53 40.14
CA THR A 6 -0.16 -23.35 40.19
C THR A 6 -0.31 -22.71 38.81
N VAL A 7 0.73 -22.77 37.96
CA VAL A 7 0.70 -22.25 36.59
C VAL A 7 -0.24 -23.07 35.70
N ILE A 8 -0.21 -24.41 35.79
CA ILE A 8 -1.10 -25.26 34.98
C ILE A 8 -2.58 -24.99 35.26
N ARG A 9 -2.93 -24.53 36.47
CA ARG A 9 -4.31 -24.15 36.84
C ARG A 9 -4.80 -22.88 36.15
N SER A 10 -3.91 -22.05 35.60
CA SER A 10 -4.29 -20.82 34.89
C SER A 10 -4.52 -21.00 33.39
N VAL A 11 -4.17 -22.16 32.83
CA VAL A 11 -4.35 -22.48 31.40
C VAL A 11 -5.82 -22.32 30.97
N GLY A 12 -6.76 -22.77 31.82
CA GLY A 12 -8.19 -22.61 31.56
C GLY A 12 -8.62 -21.14 31.45
N SER A 13 -8.04 -20.25 32.25
CA SER A 13 -8.31 -18.81 32.18
C SER A 13 -7.79 -18.20 30.89
N ALA A 14 -6.58 -18.58 30.46
CA ALA A 14 -6.01 -18.14 29.19
C ALA A 14 -6.90 -18.56 28.00
N LEU A 15 -7.35 -19.82 27.98
CA LEU A 15 -8.28 -20.32 26.97
C LEU A 15 -9.64 -19.60 27.05
N GLY A 16 -10.15 -19.35 28.26
CA GLY A 16 -11.38 -18.60 28.49
C GLY A 16 -11.36 -17.21 27.85
N TYR A 17 -10.24 -16.48 27.95
CA TYR A 17 -10.10 -15.19 27.28
C TYR A 17 -10.18 -15.30 25.75
N VAL A 18 -9.51 -16.29 25.16
CA VAL A 18 -9.55 -16.51 23.69
C VAL A 18 -10.96 -16.89 23.23
N MET A 19 -11.64 -17.74 24.00
CA MET A 19 -13.01 -18.18 23.69
C MET A 19 -14.04 -17.05 23.75
N ILE A 20 -13.78 -16.01 24.56
CA ILE A 20 -14.60 -14.79 24.57
C ILE A 20 -14.17 -13.85 23.43
N ALA A 21 -12.87 -13.70 23.20
CA ALA A 21 -12.33 -12.79 22.19
C ALA A 21 -12.72 -13.18 20.77
N GLY A 22 -12.72 -14.47 20.42
CA GLY A 22 -13.06 -14.95 19.08
C GLY A 22 -14.45 -14.51 18.59
N PRO A 23 -15.54 -14.83 19.32
CA PRO A 23 -16.88 -14.39 18.96
C PRO A 23 -17.04 -12.85 18.96
N ALA A 24 -16.37 -12.16 19.89
CA ALA A 24 -16.40 -10.69 19.94
C ALA A 24 -15.72 -10.07 18.70
N LEU A 25 -14.59 -10.63 18.27
CA LEU A 25 -13.89 -10.24 17.04
C LEU A 25 -14.78 -10.46 15.82
N LEU A 26 -15.35 -11.67 15.65
CA LEU A 26 -16.24 -11.98 14.54
C LEU A 26 -17.46 -11.05 14.50
N LYS A 27 -18.06 -10.75 15.65
CA LYS A 27 -19.16 -9.78 15.77
C LYS A 27 -18.73 -8.36 15.40
N GLY A 28 -17.49 -7.97 15.71
CA GLY A 28 -16.92 -6.69 15.31
C GLY A 28 -16.68 -6.62 13.80
N LEU A 29 -16.04 -7.64 13.23
CA LEU A 29 -15.75 -7.73 11.80
C LEU A 29 -17.05 -7.71 10.96
N GLY A 30 -18.11 -8.38 11.42
CA GLY A 30 -19.41 -8.37 10.75
C GLY A 30 -20.15 -7.01 10.75
N LYS A 31 -19.60 -5.98 11.40
CA LYS A 31 -20.13 -4.60 11.39
C LYS A 31 -19.30 -3.64 10.53
N LEU A 32 -18.18 -4.10 9.97
CA LEU A 32 -17.31 -3.24 9.18
C LEU A 32 -17.97 -2.92 7.84
N GLU A 33 -18.00 -1.63 7.50
CA GLU A 33 -18.34 -1.13 6.18
C GLU A 33 -17.19 -0.30 5.65
N ILE A 34 -16.87 -0.44 4.36
CA ILE A 34 -15.74 0.24 3.75
C ILE A 34 -16.14 1.69 3.42
N ASN A 35 -15.37 2.64 3.93
CA ASN A 35 -15.50 4.05 3.54
C ASN A 35 -14.64 4.35 2.31
N HIS A 36 -15.18 4.06 1.13
CA HIS A 36 -14.49 4.28 -0.14
C HIS A 36 -14.11 5.75 -0.37
N GLY A 37 -14.95 6.70 0.05
CA GLY A 37 -14.69 8.13 -0.13
C GLY A 37 -13.47 8.61 0.66
N ALA A 38 -13.31 8.15 1.90
CA ALA A 38 -12.15 8.48 2.72
C ALA A 38 -10.86 7.88 2.15
N LEU A 39 -10.90 6.63 1.67
CA LEU A 39 -9.75 5.98 1.05
C LEU A 39 -9.31 6.68 -0.23
N ALA A 40 -10.26 6.98 -1.13
CA ALA A 40 -9.96 7.69 -2.37
C ALA A 40 -9.36 9.08 -2.11
N ALA A 41 -9.95 9.84 -1.19
CA ALA A 41 -9.45 11.17 -0.84
C ALA A 41 -8.03 11.14 -0.25
N ASP A 42 -7.71 10.14 0.57
CA ASP A 42 -6.35 9.97 1.11
C ASP A 42 -5.36 9.61 -0.01
N LEU A 43 -5.74 8.70 -0.91
CA LEU A 43 -4.90 8.31 -2.05
C LEU A 43 -4.65 9.49 -3.00
N ASP A 44 -5.69 10.23 -3.38
CA ASP A 44 -5.58 11.40 -4.27
C ASP A 44 -4.72 12.53 -3.67
N ALA A 45 -4.65 12.62 -2.33
CA ALA A 45 -3.85 13.62 -1.63
C ALA A 45 -2.35 13.28 -1.54
N ASN A 46 -1.94 12.06 -1.90
CA ASN A 46 -0.57 11.55 -1.71
C ASN A 46 0.04 11.05 -3.04
N LEU A 47 0.17 11.94 -4.03
CA LEU A 47 0.77 11.63 -5.34
C LEU A 47 2.24 11.19 -5.25
N GLU A 48 2.93 11.53 -4.16
CA GLU A 48 4.33 11.21 -3.92
C GLU A 48 4.61 9.70 -3.90
N VAL A 49 3.60 8.85 -3.68
CA VAL A 49 3.75 7.39 -3.74
C VAL A 49 4.10 6.88 -5.15
N LEU A 50 3.70 7.62 -6.20
CA LEU A 50 4.03 7.27 -7.59
C LEU A 50 5.49 7.52 -7.94
N ALA A 51 6.23 8.21 -7.08
CA ALA A 51 7.64 8.53 -7.29
C ALA A 51 8.48 7.25 -7.51
N GLU A 52 8.20 6.17 -6.77
CA GLU A 52 8.89 4.88 -6.93
C GLU A 52 8.67 4.27 -8.33
N ALA A 53 7.43 4.34 -8.84
CA ALA A 53 7.09 3.84 -10.17
C ALA A 53 7.89 4.57 -11.25
N VAL A 54 7.91 5.90 -11.17
CA VAL A 54 8.66 6.75 -12.09
C VAL A 54 10.15 6.45 -12.00
N GLN A 55 10.71 6.37 -10.79
CA GLN A 55 12.13 6.04 -10.59
C GLN A 55 12.49 4.68 -11.19
N THR A 56 11.62 3.69 -11.04
CA THR A 56 11.84 2.33 -11.54
C THR A 56 11.85 2.30 -13.06
N VAL A 57 10.93 3.02 -13.70
CA VAL A 57 10.90 3.16 -15.17
C VAL A 57 12.12 3.91 -15.69
N MET A 58 12.54 4.97 -15.00
CA MET A 58 13.78 5.69 -15.33
C MET A 58 15.00 4.76 -15.30
N ARG A 59 15.12 3.91 -14.27
CA ARG A 59 16.19 2.89 -14.18
C ARG A 59 16.12 1.90 -15.33
N ARG A 60 14.92 1.42 -15.66
CA ARG A 60 14.70 0.46 -16.77
C ARG A 60 15.20 1.01 -18.11
N TYR A 61 15.02 2.30 -18.38
CA TYR A 61 15.44 2.94 -19.63
C TYR A 61 16.81 3.64 -19.55
N GLY A 62 17.55 3.48 -18.46
CA GLY A 62 18.90 4.02 -18.34
C GLY A 62 18.98 5.55 -18.17
N VAL A 63 17.91 6.19 -17.70
CA VAL A 63 17.93 7.62 -17.39
C VAL A 63 18.95 7.87 -16.26
N PRO A 64 19.90 8.80 -16.41
CA PRO A 64 20.94 9.05 -15.42
C PRO A 64 20.36 9.65 -14.13
N GLU A 65 20.96 9.29 -13.00
CA GLU A 65 20.68 9.85 -11.67
C GLU A 65 19.18 9.88 -11.29
N PRO A 66 18.44 8.77 -11.41
CA PRO A 66 16.99 8.77 -11.31
C PRO A 66 16.47 9.20 -9.93
N TYR A 67 17.18 8.81 -8.88
CA TYR A 67 16.86 9.21 -7.51
C TYR A 67 17.03 10.72 -7.29
N GLU A 68 18.13 11.32 -7.76
CA GLU A 68 18.38 12.75 -7.55
C GLU A 68 17.42 13.63 -8.37
N LYS A 69 17.09 13.23 -9.60
CA LYS A 69 16.05 13.89 -10.41
C LYS A 69 14.69 13.89 -9.73
N LEU A 70 14.30 12.75 -9.15
CA LEU A 70 13.03 12.61 -8.44
C LEU A 70 13.03 13.37 -7.11
N LYS A 71 14.15 13.33 -6.38
CA LYS A 71 14.34 14.11 -5.15
C LYS A 71 14.25 15.61 -5.41
N ALA A 72 14.73 16.09 -6.56
CA ALA A 72 14.57 17.49 -6.94
C ALA A 72 13.08 17.87 -7.13
N LEU A 73 12.25 16.96 -7.64
CA LEU A 73 10.81 17.16 -7.80
C LEU A 73 10.07 17.17 -6.45
N THR A 74 10.46 16.30 -5.51
CA THR A 74 9.78 16.14 -4.20
C THR A 74 10.30 17.07 -3.11
N ARG A 75 11.36 17.86 -3.35
CA ARG A 75 12.05 18.59 -2.27
C ARG A 75 11.27 19.81 -1.79
N GLY A 76 10.66 19.69 -0.61
CA GLY A 76 10.14 20.80 0.17
C GLY A 76 8.77 21.31 -0.27
N GLN A 77 8.08 20.60 -1.16
CA GLN A 77 6.73 20.92 -1.63
C GLN A 77 5.93 19.63 -1.85
N ARG A 78 4.60 19.71 -1.72
CA ARG A 78 3.70 18.66 -2.20
C ARG A 78 3.71 18.66 -3.72
N ILE A 79 3.77 17.48 -4.30
CA ILE A 79 3.72 17.33 -5.75
C ILE A 79 2.27 17.45 -6.20
N THR A 80 2.02 18.30 -7.18
CA THR A 80 0.72 18.31 -7.88
C THR A 80 0.74 17.36 -9.07
N ARG A 81 -0.44 17.03 -9.57
CA ARG A 81 -0.57 16.19 -10.76
C ARG A 81 0.13 16.80 -11.97
N ASP A 82 0.03 18.12 -12.13
CA ASP A 82 0.67 18.85 -13.22
C ASP A 82 2.20 18.82 -13.12
N ASP A 83 2.75 18.92 -11.90
CA ASP A 83 4.20 18.81 -11.67
C ASP A 83 4.74 17.44 -12.07
N LEU A 84 4.01 16.38 -11.70
CA LEU A 84 4.36 15.01 -12.04
C LEU A 84 4.30 14.78 -13.55
N ASP A 85 3.23 15.23 -14.21
CA ASP A 85 3.05 15.08 -15.65
C ASP A 85 4.11 15.87 -16.43
N ALA A 86 4.44 17.09 -16.00
CA ALA A 86 5.53 17.88 -16.57
C ALA A 86 6.89 17.18 -16.43
N PHE A 87 7.15 16.58 -15.25
CA PHE A 87 8.37 15.82 -15.01
C PHE A 87 8.49 14.60 -15.93
N ILE A 88 7.44 13.78 -16.02
CA ILE A 88 7.43 12.56 -16.86
C ILE A 88 7.60 12.95 -18.34
N ASN A 89 6.96 14.04 -18.79
CA ASN A 89 7.11 14.54 -20.16
C ASN A 89 8.52 15.06 -20.49
N GLY A 90 9.32 15.43 -19.48
CA GLY A 90 10.72 15.81 -19.65
C GLY A 90 11.70 14.63 -19.73
N LEU A 91 11.25 13.39 -19.49
CA LEU A 91 12.12 12.22 -19.46
C LEU A 91 12.43 11.70 -20.87
N ASP A 92 13.69 11.33 -21.11
CA ASP A 92 14.12 10.62 -22.32
C ASP A 92 13.77 9.12 -22.21
N ILE A 93 12.48 8.82 -22.32
CA ILE A 93 11.91 7.46 -22.28
C ILE A 93 10.91 7.27 -23.44
N PRO A 94 10.66 6.03 -23.89
CA PRO A 94 9.69 5.76 -24.96
C PRO A 94 8.28 6.30 -24.66
N ALA A 95 7.56 6.69 -25.71
CA ALA A 95 6.21 7.25 -25.60
C ALA A 95 5.24 6.34 -24.81
N GLU A 96 5.26 5.02 -25.08
CA GLU A 96 4.44 4.04 -24.36
C GLU A 96 4.72 4.05 -22.84
N ALA A 97 5.99 4.17 -22.44
CA ALA A 97 6.36 4.22 -21.03
C ALA A 97 5.89 5.50 -20.36
N ARG A 98 5.96 6.62 -21.08
CA ARG A 98 5.47 7.92 -20.65
C ARG A 98 3.96 7.92 -20.46
N GLU A 99 3.22 7.45 -21.48
CA GLU A 99 1.75 7.32 -21.42
C GLU A 99 1.33 6.44 -20.24
N ARG A 100 2.01 5.31 -20.03
CA ARG A 100 1.73 4.44 -18.89
C ARG A 100 1.98 5.12 -17.56
N LEU A 101 3.07 5.87 -17.40
CA LEU A 101 3.37 6.59 -16.16
C LEU A 101 2.37 7.73 -15.91
N THR A 102 2.01 8.49 -16.94
CA THR A 102 1.00 9.54 -16.85
C THR A 102 -0.38 8.95 -16.56
N ALA A 103 -0.71 7.76 -17.04
CA ALA A 103 -2.01 7.14 -16.71
C ALA A 103 -2.13 6.68 -15.25
N LEU A 104 -1.03 6.49 -14.51
CA LEU A 104 -1.06 5.99 -13.13
C LEU A 104 -1.70 6.98 -12.16
N THR A 105 -2.35 6.42 -11.15
CA THR A 105 -2.90 7.10 -9.98
C THR A 105 -2.52 6.35 -8.71
N PRO A 106 -2.47 7.00 -7.53
CA PRO A 106 -2.22 6.29 -6.28
C PRO A 106 -3.21 5.13 -6.04
N GLY A 107 -4.45 5.25 -6.52
CA GLY A 107 -5.48 4.23 -6.39
C GLY A 107 -5.32 3.01 -7.31
N ASP A 108 -4.68 3.15 -8.48
CA ASP A 108 -4.40 2.02 -9.37
C ASP A 108 -2.98 1.43 -9.19
N TYR A 109 -2.09 2.16 -8.50
CA TYR A 109 -0.74 1.70 -8.18
C TYR A 109 -0.72 0.71 -7.00
N THR A 110 -1.45 -0.39 -7.12
CA THR A 110 -1.60 -1.44 -6.10
C THR A 110 -0.79 -2.71 -6.39
N GLY A 111 -0.07 -2.74 -7.51
CA GLY A 111 0.75 -3.88 -7.91
C GLY A 111 -0.07 -5.15 -8.10
N LEU A 112 0.25 -6.21 -7.37
CA LEU A 112 -0.41 -7.52 -7.46
C LEU A 112 -1.47 -7.73 -6.35
N ALA A 113 -1.87 -6.68 -5.63
CA ALA A 113 -2.72 -6.82 -4.44
C ALA A 113 -4.02 -7.59 -4.71
N GLU A 114 -4.75 -7.21 -5.76
CA GLU A 114 -6.01 -7.86 -6.13
C GLU A 114 -5.80 -9.31 -6.59
N GLU A 115 -4.77 -9.56 -7.41
CA GLU A 115 -4.43 -10.89 -7.93
C GLU A 115 -4.11 -11.87 -6.79
N LEU A 116 -3.26 -11.45 -5.84
CA LEU A 116 -2.88 -12.27 -4.69
C LEU A 116 -4.08 -12.56 -3.78
N THR A 117 -5.00 -11.59 -3.63
CA THR A 117 -6.21 -11.77 -2.83
C THR A 117 -7.15 -12.80 -3.46
N LYS A 118 -7.35 -12.72 -4.78
CA LYS A 118 -8.18 -13.68 -5.53
C LYS A 118 -7.63 -15.09 -5.45
N LYS A 119 -6.31 -15.27 -5.61
CA LYS A 119 -5.65 -16.59 -5.51
C LYS A 119 -5.89 -17.26 -4.15
N LEU A 120 -5.87 -16.50 -3.06
CA LEU A 120 -6.15 -17.05 -1.73
C LEU A 120 -7.62 -17.49 -1.60
N GLY A 121 -8.55 -16.75 -2.21
CA GLY A 121 -9.98 -17.06 -2.20
C GLY A 121 -10.35 -18.30 -3.03
N ASP A 122 -9.66 -18.53 -4.15
CA ASP A 122 -9.90 -19.68 -5.03
C ASP A 122 -9.37 -21.02 -4.45
N GLU A 123 -8.48 -20.95 -3.45
CA GLU A 123 -7.95 -22.12 -2.72
C GLU A 123 -8.81 -22.54 -1.51
N THR A 124 -9.92 -21.83 -1.23
CA THR A 124 -10.83 -22.10 -0.10
C THR A 124 -12.21 -22.58 -0.58
#